data_AF-A0A412W0S5-F1
#
_entry.id   AF-A0A412W0S5-F1
#
_cell.length_a   1.000
_cell.length_b   1.000
_cell.length_c   1.000
_cell.angle_alpha   90.00
_cell.angle_beta   90.00
_cell.angle_gamma   90.00
#
_symmetry.space_group_name_H-M   'P 1'
#
loop_
_entity.id
_entity.type
_entity.pdbx_description
1 polymer ?
#
loop_
_entity_poly.entity_id
_entity_poly.type
_entity_poly.pdbx_seq_one_letter_code
_entity_poly.pdbx_strand_id
1 'polypeptide(L)' 'MFKEINRAIDGLPFQCRQIFLLSRFSGKKSQEIAVELGISVRTVEAQLYRAMKRLREELAHLRGSAIFWLFLLRGEKV' A
#
# COMPACT_ATOMS: atom_id res chain seq x y z
N MET A 1 -4.82 -1.19 -17.67
CA MET A 1 -4.71 -1.81 -16.33
C MET A 1 -3.52 -1.26 -15.55
N PHE A 2 -2.26 -1.47 -15.97
CA PHE A 2 -1.08 -0.90 -15.28
C PHE A 2 -1.06 0.63 -15.14
N LYS A 3 -1.55 1.37 -16.15
CA LYS A 3 -1.63 2.85 -16.09
C LYS A 3 -2.55 3.35 -14.96
N GLU A 4 -3.69 2.71 -14.73
CA GLU A 4 -4.62 3.10 -13.67
C GLU A 4 -4.05 2.83 -12.28
N ILE A 5 -3.31 1.74 -12.12
CA ILE A 5 -2.64 1.41 -10.84
C ILE A 5 -1.56 2.44 -10.53
N ASN A 6 -0.70 2.79 -11.49
CA ASN A 6 0.33 3.80 -11.28
C ASN A 6 -0.31 5.16 -10.96
N ARG A 7 -1.37 5.54 -11.67
CA ARG A 7 -2.12 6.78 -11.38
C ARG A 7 -2.71 6.78 -9.98
N ALA A 8 -3.28 5.67 -9.53
CA ALA A 8 -3.81 5.54 -8.17
C ALA A 8 -2.70 5.61 -7.10
N ILE A 9 -1.54 5.00 -7.35
CA ILE A 9 -0.36 5.09 -6.47
C ILE A 9 0.18 6.52 -6.41
N ASP A 10 0.25 7.20 -7.56
CA ASP A 10 0.70 8.59 -7.64
C ASP A 10 -0.26 9.56 -6.94
N GLY A 11 -1.55 9.21 -6.90
CA GLY A 11 -2.58 9.94 -6.16
C GLY A 11 -2.55 9.74 -4.64
N LEU A 12 -1.68 8.87 -4.11
CA LEU A 12 -1.53 8.69 -2.67
C LEU A 12 -0.78 9.88 -2.03
N PRO A 13 -1.12 10.27 -0.80
CA PRO A 13 -0.33 11.24 -0.04
C PRO A 13 1.12 10.78 0.08
N PHE A 14 2.07 11.71 0.05
CA PHE A 14 3.51 11.43 -0.02
C PHE A 14 3.97 10.34 0.97
N GLN A 15 3.65 10.49 2.25
CA GLN A 15 4.02 9.51 3.29
C GLN A 15 3.35 8.14 3.08
N CYS A 16 2.06 8.11 2.72
CA CYS A 16 1.36 6.86 2.43
C CYS A 16 2.01 6.13 1.25
N ARG A 17 2.32 6.87 0.18
CA ARG A 17 2.97 6.36 -1.03
C ARG A 17 4.35 5.81 -0.70
N GLN A 18 5.19 6.57 -0.01
CA GLN A 18 6.53 6.16 0.36
C GLN A 18 6.53 4.86 1.18
N ILE A 19 5.69 4.79 2.22
CA ILE A 19 5.55 3.60 3.06
C ILE A 19 5.02 2.41 2.25
N PHE A 20 4.04 2.62 1.38
CA PHE A 20 3.50 1.58 0.50
C PHE A 20 4.57 1.04 -0.47
N LEU A 21 5.36 1.93 -1.07
CA LEU A 21 6.44 1.55 -2.00
C LEU A 21 7.52 0.74 -1.31
N LEU A 22 7.98 1.16 -0.12
CA LEU A 22 8.97 0.41 0.66
C LEU A 22 8.46 -0.98 1.03
N SER A 23 7.19 -1.09 1.42
CA SER A 23 6.60 -2.38 1.77
C SER A 23 6.42 -3.30 0.56
N ARG A 24 5.93 -2.80 -0.57
CA ARG A 24 5.53 -3.64 -1.72
C ARG A 24 6.60 -3.83 -2.77
N PHE A 25 7.41 -2.82 -3.04
CA PHE A 25 8.46 -2.91 -4.07
C PHE A 25 9.81 -3.25 -3.47
N SER A 26 10.11 -2.76 -2.26
CA SER A 26 11.36 -3.10 -1.56
C SER A 26 11.24 -4.29 -0.60
N GLY A 27 10.04 -4.83 -0.41
CA GLY A 27 9.80 -6.00 0.45
C GLY A 27 10.06 -5.76 1.94
N LYS A 28 10.20 -4.51 2.38
CA LYS A 28 10.54 -4.19 3.77
C LYS A 28 9.37 -4.48 4.70
N LYS A 29 9.68 -5.03 5.88
CA LYS A 29 8.73 -5.22 6.97
C LYS A 29 8.42 -3.88 7.63
N SER A 30 7.25 -3.77 8.26
CA SER A 30 6.81 -2.53 8.92
C SER A 30 7.81 -2.03 9.98
N GLN A 31 8.52 -2.95 10.63
CA GLN A 31 9.58 -2.63 11.60
C GLN A 31 10.79 -1.95 10.95
N GLU A 32 11.23 -2.46 9.80
CA GLU A 32 12.36 -1.89 9.05
C GLU A 32 12.01 -0.50 8.51
N ILE A 33 10.79 -0.34 7.99
CA ILE A 33 10.27 0.95 7.52
C ILE A 33 10.17 1.95 8.68
N ALA A 34 9.72 1.50 9.84
CA ALA A 34 9.61 2.35 11.04
C ALA A 34 10.97 2.89 11.47
N VAL A 35 12.00 2.03 11.49
CA VAL A 35 13.39 2.43 11.79
C VAL A 35 13.92 3.39 10.73
N GLU A 36 13.74 3.07 9.44
CA GLU A 36 14.24 3.89 8.33
C GLU A 36 13.63 5.29 8.29
N LEU A 37 12.34 5.40 8.61
CA LEU A 37 11.61 6.68 8.57
C LEU A 37 11.54 7.39 9.93
N GLY A 38 12.07 6.79 11.00
CA GLY A 38 12.04 7.36 12.35
C GLY A 38 10.63 7.54 12.93
N ILE A 39 9.69 6.66 12.57
CA ILE A 39 8.28 6.70 13.02
C ILE A 39 7.90 5.40 13.72
N SER A 40 6.76 5.40 14.43
CA SER A 40 6.30 4.17 15.08
C SER A 40 5.83 3.12 14.06
N VAL A 41 6.01 1.83 14.39
CA VAL A 41 5.47 0.70 13.59
C VAL A 41 3.96 0.84 13.41
N ARG A 42 3.24 1.30 14.44
CA ARG A 42 1.81 1.58 14.38
C ARG A 42 1.46 2.66 13.34
N THR A 43 2.31 3.68 13.22
CA THR A 43 2.17 4.72 12.17
C THR A 43 2.36 4.09 10.79
N VAL A 44 3.37 3.23 10.61
CA VAL A 44 3.59 2.52 9.34
C VAL A 44 2.36 1.68 8.97
N GLU A 45 1.86 0.87 9.89
CA GLU A 45 0.67 0.02 9.66
C GLU A 45 -0.57 0.86 9.33
N ALA A 46 -0.78 1.98 10.05
CA ALA A 46 -1.90 2.88 9.78
C ALA A 46 -1.79 3.54 8.39
N GLN A 47 -0.58 3.93 7.98
CA GLN A 47 -0.35 4.52 6.65
C GLN A 47 -0.49 3.49 5.53
N LEU A 48 -0.05 2.24 5.75
CA LEU A 48 -0.30 1.13 4.82
C LEU A 48 -1.79 0.85 4.67
N TYR A 49 -2.53 0.81 5.79
CA TYR A 49 -3.98 0.63 5.76
C TYR A 49 -4.67 1.74 4.96
N ARG A 50 -4.30 3.01 5.21
CA ARG A 50 -4.82 4.17 4.48
C ARG A 50 -4.50 4.12 2.98
N ALA A 51 -3.26 3.76 2.63
CA ALA A 51 -2.86 3.59 1.23
C ALA A 51 -3.72 2.53 0.54
N MET A 52 -3.87 1.36 1.16
CA MET A 52 -4.65 0.24 0.62
C MET A 52 -6.13 0.58 0.48
N LYS A 53 -6.72 1.25 1.47
CA LYS A 53 -8.11 1.70 1.42
C LYS A 53 -8.33 2.65 0.24
N ARG A 54 -7.45 3.63 0.06
CA ARG A 54 -7.55 4.62 -1.01
C ARG A 54 -7.33 4.00 -2.39
N LEU A 55 -6.33 3.13 -2.54
CA LEU A 55 -6.15 2.34 -3.77
C LEU A 55 -7.38 1.50 -4.08
N ARG A 56 -8.09 0.99 -3.06
CA ARG A 56 -9.35 0.27 -3.25
C ARG A 56 -10.47 1.12 -3.77
N GLU A 57 -10.65 2.30 -3.20
CA GLU A 57 -11.68 3.24 -3.65
C GLU A 57 -11.41 3.69 -5.08
N GLU A 58 -10.18 4.07 -5.40
CA GLU A 58 -9.78 4.52 -6.74
C GLU A 58 -9.92 3.41 -7.80
N LEU A 59 -9.57 2.17 -7.46
CA LEU A 59 -9.60 1.03 -8.40
C LEU A 59 -10.92 0.24 -8.36
N ALA A 60 -11.90 0.66 -7.55
CA ALA A 60 -13.18 -0.07 -7.37
C ALA A 60 -13.98 -0.23 -8.67
N HIS A 61 -13.81 0.71 -9.61
CA HIS A 61 -14.49 0.71 -10.90
C HIS A 61 -13.95 -0.33 -11.89
N LEU A 62 -12.80 -0.96 -11.60
CA LEU A 62 -12.23 -2.01 -12.43
C LEU A 62 -12.95 -3.36 -12.16
N ARG A 63 -13.73 -3.85 -13.14
CA ARG A 63 -14.37 -5.19 -13.09
C ARG A 63 -13.28 -6.27 -12.97
N GLY A 64 -13.36 -7.13 -11.94
CA GLY A 64 -12.36 -8.18 -11.61
C GLY A 64 -11.74 -8.05 -10.21
N SER A 65 -12.24 -7.11 -9.41
CA SER A 65 -11.61 -6.65 -8.18
C SER A 65 -11.56 -7.68 -7.05
N ALA A 66 -12.49 -8.65 -6.97
CA ALA A 66 -12.57 -9.58 -5.83
C ALA A 66 -11.31 -10.46 -5.65
N ILE A 67 -10.76 -11.02 -6.73
CA ILE A 67 -9.56 -11.87 -6.69
C ILE A 67 -8.30 -11.00 -6.48
N PHE A 68 -8.26 -9.84 -7.12
CA PHE A 68 -7.18 -8.86 -6.97
C PHE A 68 -7.08 -8.34 -5.53
N TRP A 69 -8.23 -8.10 -4.88
CA TRP A 69 -8.31 -7.74 -3.47
C TRP A 69 -7.89 -8.86 -2.55
N LEU A 70 -8.21 -10.12 -2.88
CA LEU A 70 -7.72 -11.27 -2.13
C LEU A 70 -6.19 -11.33 -2.14
N PHE A 71 -5.58 -11.06 -3.31
CA PHE A 71 -4.13 -11.03 -3.47
C PHE A 71 -3.48 -9.82 -2.75
N LEU A 72 -4.11 -8.65 -2.80
CA LEU A 72 -3.64 -7.44 -2.12
C LEU A 72 -3.80 -7.49 -0.58
N LEU A 73 -4.85 -8.17 -0.08
CA LEU A 73 -5.09 -8.40 1.34
C LEU A 73 -4.19 -9.50 1.92
N ARG A 74 -3.69 -10.42 1.07
CA ARG A 74 -2.66 -11.39 1.46
C ARG A 74 -1.27 -10.76 1.46
N GLY A 75 -1.11 -9.69 2.24
CA GLY A 75 0.17 -9.32 2.80
C GLY A 75 0.49 -10.27 3.95
N GLU A 76 0.69 -11.55 3.63
CA GLU A 76 1.26 -12.50 4.59
C GLU A 76 2.63 -11.98 4.98
N LYS A 77 2.77 -11.71 6.27
CA LYS A 77 4.07 -11.60 6.92
C LYS A 77 4.80 -12.93 6.67
N VAL A 78 5.84 -12.89 5.85
CA VAL A 78 6.97 -13.82 5.93
C VAL A 78 8.19 -12.99 6.31
#